data_AF-A0A1H8IWQ2-F1
#
_entry.id   AF-A0A1H8IWQ2-F1
#
_cell.length_a   1.000
_cell.length_b   1.000
_cell.length_c   1.000
_cell.angle_alpha   90.00
_cell.angle_beta   90.00
_cell.angle_gamma   90.00
#
_symmetry.space_group_name_H-M   'P 1'
#
loop_
_entity.id
_entity.type
_entity.pdbx_description
1 polymer ?
#
loop_
_entity_poly.entity_id
_entity_poly.type
_entity_poly.pdbx_seq_one_letter_code
_entity_poly.pdbx_strand_id
1 'polypeptide(L)' 'MNWRENLLAMAFNLSLYANTPMPDALSMPVSLAESFFKSKQFEDWNKSRESEAKAIDGIGARINNVIRAINALAKSLPRG' A
#
# COMPACT_ATOMS: atom_id res chain seq x y z
N MET A 1 -15.68 -2.90 18.83
CA MET A 1 -15.89 -3.51 17.49
C MET A 1 -16.77 -4.71 17.64
N ASN A 2 -17.84 -4.79 16.84
CA ASN A 2 -18.78 -5.90 16.82
C ASN A 2 -18.16 -7.10 16.06
N TRP A 3 -18.39 -8.33 16.52
CA TRP A 3 -17.90 -9.56 15.86
C TRP A 3 -18.26 -9.60 14.36
N ARG A 4 -19.47 -9.16 14.01
CA ARG A 4 -19.94 -9.12 12.63
C ARG A 4 -19.14 -8.14 11.76
N GLU A 5 -18.71 -7.02 12.33
CA GLU A 5 -17.88 -6.03 11.63
C GLU A 5 -16.50 -6.60 11.33
N ASN A 6 -15.93 -7.37 12.25
CA ASN A 6 -14.63 -8.02 12.06
C ASN A 6 -14.68 -9.06 10.92
N LEU A 7 -15.75 -9.86 10.83
CA LEU A 7 -15.93 -10.82 9.74
C LEU A 7 -16.08 -10.13 8.38
N LEU A 8 -16.86 -9.05 8.33
CA LEU A 8 -17.03 -8.27 7.11
C LEU A 8 -15.71 -7.62 6.66
N ALA A 9 -14.96 -7.04 7.61
CA ALA A 9 -13.64 -6.48 7.33
C ALA A 9 -12.69 -7.53 6.76
N MET A 10 -12.73 -8.75 7.28
CA MET A 10 -11.89 -9.84 6.79
C MET A 10 -12.29 -10.29 5.37
N ALA A 11 -13.59 -10.39 5.07
CA ALA A 11 -14.07 -10.69 3.72
C ALA A 11 -13.66 -9.59 2.72
N PHE A 12 -13.77 -8.31 3.10
CA PHE A 12 -13.27 -7.21 2.28
C PHE A 12 -11.77 -7.34 2.01
N ASN A 13 -10.96 -7.58 3.05
CA ASN A 13 -9.52 -7.77 2.89
C ASN A 13 -9.19 -8.96 1.98
N LEU A 14 -9.93 -10.06 2.07
CA LEU A 14 -9.74 -11.20 1.17
C LEU A 14 -10.04 -10.83 -0.28
N SER A 15 -11.10 -10.07 -0.51
CA SER A 15 -11.41 -9.61 -1.87
C SER A 15 -10.35 -8.69 -2.45
N LEU A 16 -9.79 -7.81 -1.62
CA LEU A 16 -8.76 -6.87 -2.05
C LEU A 16 -7.41 -7.56 -2.27
N TYR A 17 -6.99 -8.43 -1.36
CA TYR A 17 -5.63 -8.93 -1.32
C TYR A 17 -5.45 -10.34 -1.88
N ALA A 18 -6.50 -11.17 -1.82
CA ALA A 18 -6.46 -12.55 -2.31
C ALA A 18 -7.21 -12.73 -3.63
N ASN A 19 -7.60 -11.62 -4.30
CA ASN A 19 -8.38 -11.64 -5.55
C ASN A 19 -9.61 -12.57 -5.48
N THR A 20 -10.25 -12.61 -4.31
CA THR A 20 -11.39 -13.50 -4.05
C THR A 20 -12.69 -12.71 -4.19
N PRO A 21 -13.61 -13.08 -5.11
CA PRO A 21 -14.88 -12.37 -5.23
C PRO A 21 -15.62 -12.29 -3.88
N MET A 22 -16.33 -11.18 -3.65
CA MET A 22 -17.00 -10.95 -2.35
C MET A 22 -17.93 -12.09 -1.89
N PRO A 23 -18.73 -12.75 -2.76
CA PRO A 23 -19.53 -13.90 -2.35
C PRO A 23 -18.69 -15.07 -1.81
N ASP A 24 -17.54 -15.31 -2.43
CA ASP A 24 -16.62 -16.39 -2.05
C ASP A 24 -15.86 -16.02 -0.77
N ALA A 25 -15.48 -14.74 -0.62
CA ALA A 25 -14.84 -14.24 0.59
C ALA A 25 -15.77 -14.31 1.82
N LEU A 26 -17.07 -14.10 1.65
CA LEU A 26 -18.08 -14.21 2.70
C LEU A 26 -18.39 -15.66 3.09
N SER A 27 -18.20 -16.61 2.18
CA SER A 27 -18.38 -18.04 2.44
C SER A 27 -17.11 -18.75 2.94
N MET A 28 -15.97 -18.05 2.92
CA MET A 28 -14.68 -18.55 3.38
C MET A 28 -14.71 -18.87 4.90
N PRO A 29 -14.24 -20.05 5.33
CA PRO A 29 -14.06 -20.34 6.74
C PRO A 29 -13.12 -19.33 7.40
N VAL A 30 -13.51 -18.82 8.57
CA VAL A 30 -12.75 -17.80 9.32
C VAL A 30 -11.32 -18.26 9.63
N SER A 31 -11.16 -19.51 10.05
CA SER A 31 -9.84 -20.09 10.36
C SER A 31 -8.91 -20.10 9.14
N LEU A 32 -9.46 -20.37 7.94
CA LEU A 32 -8.70 -20.36 6.70
C LEU A 32 -8.31 -18.94 6.30
N ALA A 33 -9.25 -18.00 6.36
CA ALA A 33 -9.00 -16.58 6.12
C ALA A 33 -7.90 -16.03 7.04
N GLU A 34 -7.96 -16.35 8.33
CA GLU A 34 -6.93 -15.97 9.29
C GLU A 34 -5.56 -16.60 8.96
N SER A 35 -5.54 -17.87 8.57
CA SER A 35 -4.30 -18.56 8.23
C SER A 35 -3.61 -17.91 7.02
N PHE A 36 -4.39 -17.41 6.05
CA PHE A 36 -3.87 -16.67 4.91
C PHE A 36 -3.20 -15.37 5.36
N PHE A 37 -3.88 -14.54 6.16
CA PHE A 37 -3.32 -13.27 6.62
C PHE A 37 -2.15 -13.42 7.60
N LYS A 38 -2.09 -14.54 8.33
CA LYS A 38 -0.96 -14.90 9.20
C LYS A 38 0.16 -15.63 8.44
N SER A 39 -0.03 -15.92 7.14
CA SER A 39 0.98 -16.64 6.35
C SER A 39 2.19 -15.76 6.09
N LYS A 40 3.37 -16.39 6.07
CA LYS A 40 4.63 -15.72 5.72
C LYS A 40 4.57 -15.10 4.32
N GLN A 41 3.90 -15.76 3.38
CA GLN A 41 3.77 -15.30 2.00
C GLN A 41 3.01 -13.98 1.93
N PHE A 42 1.91 -13.87 2.66
CA PHE A 42 1.15 -12.61 2.74
C PHE A 42 1.97 -11.51 3.44
N GLU A 43 2.66 -11.83 4.52
CA GLU A 43 3.51 -10.88 5.24
C GLU A 43 4.64 -10.34 4.35
N ASP A 44 5.35 -11.21 3.63
CA ASP A 44 6.44 -10.84 2.73
C ASP A 44 5.91 -9.99 1.56
N TRP A 45 4.75 -10.35 0.99
CA TRP A 45 4.07 -9.55 -0.03
C TRP A 45 3.70 -8.15 0.49
N ASN A 46 3.11 -8.06 1.68
CA ASN A 46 2.70 -6.80 2.28
C ASN A 46 3.90 -5.88 2.53
N LYS A 47 5.01 -6.43 3.06
CA LYS A 47 6.27 -5.70 3.23
C LYS A 47 6.84 -5.20 1.91
N SER A 48 6.76 -6.01 0.85
CA SER A 48 7.20 -5.60 -0.49
C SER A 48 6.40 -4.39 -1.00
N ARG A 49 5.08 -4.37 -0.78
CA ARG A 49 4.22 -3.24 -1.18
C ARG A 49 4.53 -1.96 -0.40
N GLU A 50 4.78 -2.09 0.90
CA GLU A 50 5.21 -0.95 1.72
C GLU A 50 6.56 -0.39 1.25
N SER A 51 7.51 -1.27 0.90
CA SER A 51 8.81 -0.87 0.35
C SER A 51 8.68 -0.15 -0.99
N GLU A 52 7.79 -0.61 -1.87
CA GLU A 52 7.50 0.04 -3.16
C GLU A 52 6.95 1.46 -2.96
N ALA A 53 6.00 1.63 -2.04
CA ALA A 53 5.45 2.94 -1.71
C ALA A 53 6.51 3.91 -1.18
N LYS A 54 7.39 3.45 -0.28
CA LYS A 54 8.53 4.24 0.22
C LYS A 54 9.52 4.63 -0.88
N ALA A 55 9.76 3.73 -1.84
CA ALA A 55 10.62 4.03 -2.97
C ALA A 55 10.04 5.14 -3.86
N ILE A 56 8.74 5.08 -4.15
CA ILE A 56 8.04 6.10 -4.94
C ILE A 56 8.09 7.46 -4.23
N ASP A 57 7.83 7.51 -2.92
CA ASP A 57 7.93 8.74 -2.13
C ASP A 57 9.34 9.33 -2.17
N GLY A 58 10.37 8.49 -2.01
CA GLY A 58 11.77 8.88 -2.10
C GLY A 58 12.14 9.46 -3.48
N ILE A 59 11.59 8.90 -4.56
CA ILE A 59 11.76 9.43 -5.92
C ILE A 59 11.11 10.82 -6.04
N GLY A 60 9.87 10.97 -5.57
CA GLY A 60 9.16 12.24 -5.56
C GLY A 60 9.92 13.34 -4.80
N ALA A 61 10.46 13.02 -3.63
CA ALA A 61 11.28 13.93 -2.85
C ALA A 61 12.54 14.39 -3.61
N ARG A 62 13.22 13.47 -4.31
CA ARG A 62 14.39 13.79 -5.15
C ARG A 62 14.03 14.71 -6.31
N ILE A 63 12.95 14.42 -7.03
CA ILE A 63 12.45 15.27 -8.12
C ILE A 63 12.14 16.68 -7.62
N ASN A 64 11.45 16.80 -6.47
CA ASN A 64 11.16 18.09 -5.85
C ASN A 64 12.42 18.89 -5.52
N ASN A 65 13.47 18.23 -5.04
CA ASN A 65 14.75 18.88 -4.75
C ASN A 65 15.43 19.40 -6.02
N VAL A 66 15.39 18.63 -7.12
CA VAL A 66 15.91 19.07 -8.42
C VAL A 66 15.15 20.31 -8.92
N ILE A 67 13.82 20.29 -8.86
CA ILE A 67 12.99 21.45 -9.26
C ILE A 67 13.35 22.69 -8.44
N ARG A 68 13.53 22.54 -7.12
CA ARG A 68 13.93 23.65 -6.24
C ARG A 68 15.32 24.19 -6.61
N ALA A 69 16.27 23.30 -6.89
CA ALA A 69 17.63 23.70 -7.30
C ALA A 69 17.61 24.47 -8.63
N ILE A 70 16.85 23.99 -9.62
CA ILE A 70 16.69 24.69 -10.91
C ILE A 70 16.08 26.08 -10.71
N ASN A 71 15.03 26.19 -9.89
CA ASN A 71 14.42 27.48 -9.58
C ASN A 71 15.37 28.43 -8.85
N ALA A 72 16.21 27.92 -7.94
CA ALA A 72 17.22 28.73 -7.26
C ALA A 72 18.28 29.24 -8.25
N LEU A 73 18.75 28.38 -9.16
CA LEU A 73 19.69 28.75 -10.22
C LEU A 73 19.11 29.83 -11.14
N ALA A 74 17.86 29.65 -11.60
CA ALA A 74 17.18 30.62 -12.45
C ALA A 74 17.07 32.01 -11.79
N LYS A 75 16.86 32.06 -10.47
CA LYS A 75 16.84 33.33 -9.70
C LYS A 75 18.22 33.94 -9.48
N SER A 76 19.27 33.12 -9.48
CA SER A 76 20.65 33.55 -9.25
C SER A 76 21.33 34.12 -10.50
N LEU A 77 20.78 33.86 -11.68
CA LEU A 77 21.31 34.42 -12.92
C LEU A 77 21.09 35.94 -12.95
N PRO A 78 22.12 36.74 -13.32
CA PRO A 78 21.97 38.17 -13.51
C PRO A 78 20.86 38.43 -14.53
N ARG A 79 19.94 39.32 -14.21
CA ARG A 79 19.05 39.88 -15.23
C ARG A 79 19.93 40.78 -16.09
N GLY A 80 20.12 40.38 -17.34
CA GLY A 80 20.63 41.28 -18.38
C GLY A 80 19.74 42.50 -18.52
#